data_AF-A0A355UQQ8-F1
#
_entry.id   AF-A0A355UQQ8-F1
#
_cell.length_a   1.000
_cell.length_b   1.000
_cell.length_c   1.000
_cell.angle_alpha   90.00
_cell.angle_beta   90.00
_cell.angle_gamma   90.00
#
_symmetry.space_group_name_H-M   'P 1'
#
loop_
_entity.id
_entity.type
_entity.pdbx_description
1 polymer ?
#
loop_
_entity_poly.entity_id
_entity_poly.type
_entity_poly.pdbx_seq_one_letter_code
_entity_poly.pdbx_strand_id
1 'polypeptide(L)'
;MQNFCDFSDPSDLRVLLLSGGAETSRIPHTELVNAAASGALAANAKNVFLCEEDENNGVLAEYLQPIVRLLPADSLTRCQRDLGEFKAFYQDHHFGAAVFLGYHGLKDLKLLVNGIPTTGLGLLAETLAALGVPVVACLGDVDSYEEVQKWMPRAAFLAIHAARSLEETNQVVREVVKSAVLERTERKRGVLSPPFEFEYSLTKPLDFSTRPLLLDVTLKGQSFFWSTWDFLYGWKVFWNIHSRYGAK
;
A
#
# COMPACT_ATOMS: atom_id res chain seq x y z
N MET A 1 16.30 3.19 -18.41
CA MET A 1 16.11 3.67 -17.03
C MET A 1 15.56 5.09 -17.11
N GLN A 2 14.25 5.27 -16.89
CA GLN A 2 13.70 6.59 -16.63
C GLN A 2 14.06 6.96 -15.18
N ASN A 3 14.65 8.12 -14.97
CA ASN A 3 14.95 8.64 -13.64
C ASN A 3 13.62 8.96 -12.94
N PHE A 4 13.14 8.03 -12.12
CA PHE A 4 12.07 8.32 -11.16
C PHE A 4 12.61 9.37 -10.18
N CYS A 5 11.97 10.54 -10.22
CA CYS A 5 12.16 11.78 -9.47
C CYS A 5 13.31 11.84 -8.45
N ASP A 6 14.08 12.92 -8.53
CA ASP A 6 14.99 13.33 -7.46
C ASP A 6 14.15 13.89 -6.29
N PHE A 7 13.73 13.01 -5.38
CA PHE A 7 12.92 13.34 -4.20
C PHE A 7 13.70 14.16 -3.14
N SER A 8 14.85 14.71 -3.51
CA SER A 8 15.70 15.53 -2.65
C SER A 8 15.23 16.97 -2.53
N ASP A 9 14.26 17.44 -3.34
CA ASP A 9 13.65 18.76 -3.17
C ASP A 9 12.57 18.72 -2.08
N PRO A 10 12.82 19.25 -0.87
CA PRO A 10 11.83 19.25 0.20
C PRO A 10 10.69 20.26 -0.03
N SER A 11 10.75 21.10 -1.08
CA SER A 11 9.84 22.23 -1.26
C SER A 11 8.44 21.87 -1.82
N ASP A 12 8.28 20.71 -2.47
CA ASP A 12 6.99 20.18 -2.98
C ASP A 12 6.69 18.76 -2.45
N LEU A 13 6.78 18.57 -1.13
CA LEU A 13 6.47 17.28 -0.52
C LEU A 13 4.97 16.96 -0.63
N ARG A 14 4.66 15.86 -1.32
CA ARG A 14 3.30 15.32 -1.46
C ARG A 14 3.20 13.98 -0.73
N VAL A 15 2.22 13.84 0.15
CA VAL A 15 2.04 12.61 0.96
C VAL A 15 0.78 11.88 0.51
N LEU A 16 0.92 10.58 0.28
CA LEU A 16 -0.18 9.68 -0.02
C LEU A 16 -0.62 8.96 1.27
N LEU A 17 -1.90 9.08 1.62
CA LEU A 17 -2.57 8.29 2.65
C LEU A 17 -3.33 7.17 1.95
N LEU A 18 -3.02 5.91 2.30
CA LEU A 18 -3.69 4.73 1.78
C LEU A 18 -4.53 4.13 2.89
N SER A 19 -5.83 4.03 2.68
CA SER A 19 -6.78 3.63 3.71
C SER A 19 -7.54 2.36 3.33
N GLY A 20 -7.53 1.35 4.20
CA GLY A 20 -8.25 0.08 3.99
C GLY A 20 -9.73 0.08 4.35
N GLY A 21 -10.32 1.26 4.62
CA GLY A 21 -11.73 1.39 5.00
C GLY A 21 -11.99 1.35 6.51
N ALA A 22 -13.24 1.60 6.90
CA ALA A 22 -13.65 1.66 8.30
C ALA A 22 -14.28 0.32 8.74
N GLU A 23 -13.62 -0.42 9.64
CA GLU A 23 -14.16 -1.72 10.11
C GLU A 23 -15.41 -1.57 11.01
N THR A 24 -15.59 -0.42 11.67
CA THR A 24 -16.66 -0.25 12.68
C THR A 24 -17.38 1.10 12.67
N SER A 25 -16.69 2.22 12.38
CA SER A 25 -17.32 3.55 12.29
C SER A 25 -16.54 4.52 11.41
N ARG A 26 -17.27 5.26 10.57
CA ARG A 26 -16.71 6.22 9.58
C ARG A 26 -16.19 7.51 10.23
N ILE A 27 -16.74 7.93 11.37
CA ILE A 27 -16.32 9.17 12.05
C ILE A 27 -14.92 9.02 12.65
N PRO A 28 -14.65 8.05 13.56
CA PRO A 28 -13.29 7.84 14.09
C PRO A 28 -12.27 7.57 12.99
N HIS A 29 -12.68 6.90 11.91
CA HIS A 29 -11.82 6.67 10.75
C HIS A 29 -11.46 7.97 10.02
N THR A 30 -12.44 8.85 9.78
CA THR A 30 -12.20 10.18 9.18
C THR A 30 -11.30 11.03 10.06
N GLU A 31 -11.49 10.98 11.38
CA GLU A 31 -10.63 11.68 12.33
C GLU A 31 -9.18 11.14 12.32
N LEU A 32 -9.01 9.83 12.22
CA LEU A 32 -7.70 9.20 12.08
C LEU A 32 -6.97 9.67 10.81
N VAL A 33 -7.69 9.72 9.69
CA VAL A 33 -7.17 10.26 8.42
C VAL A 33 -6.79 11.74 8.57
N ASN A 34 -7.64 12.55 9.21
CA ASN A 34 -7.36 13.95 9.49
C ASN A 34 -6.14 14.15 10.41
N ALA A 35 -5.96 13.27 11.40
CA ALA A 35 -4.79 13.27 12.27
C ALA A 35 -3.51 12.95 11.51
N ALA A 36 -3.54 11.95 10.63
CA ALA A 36 -2.42 11.61 9.75
C ALA A 36 -2.10 12.75 8.78
N ALA A 37 -3.11 13.35 8.15
CA ALA A 37 -2.97 14.53 7.29
C ALA A 37 -2.34 15.70 8.05
N SER A 38 -2.80 15.97 9.28
CA SER A 38 -2.23 17.01 10.14
C SER A 38 -0.75 16.75 10.48
N GLY A 39 -0.38 15.48 10.68
CA GLY A 39 1.01 15.08 10.87
C GLY A 39 1.87 15.36 9.63
N ALA A 40 1.38 15.00 8.44
CA ALA A 40 2.05 15.27 7.18
C ALA A 40 2.23 16.77 6.92
N LEU A 41 1.20 17.58 7.16
CA LEU A 41 1.27 19.05 7.04
C LEU A 41 2.27 19.64 8.04
N ALA A 42 2.30 19.14 9.28
CA ALA A 42 3.29 19.55 10.28
C ALA A 42 4.74 19.15 9.89
N ALA A 43 4.90 18.20 8.98
CA ALA A 43 6.18 17.84 8.35
C ALA A 43 6.44 18.61 7.04
N ASN A 44 5.71 19.70 6.79
CA ASN A 44 5.78 20.56 5.61
C ASN A 44 5.28 19.93 4.29
N ALA A 45 4.42 18.90 4.35
CA ALA A 45 3.73 18.45 3.15
C ALA A 45 2.87 19.60 2.56
N LYS A 46 2.97 19.82 1.25
CA LYS A 46 2.18 20.83 0.52
C LYS A 46 0.81 20.31 0.12
N ASN A 47 0.74 19.02 -0.21
CA ASN A 47 -0.49 18.34 -0.58
C ASN A 47 -0.55 17.00 0.14
N VAL A 48 -1.74 16.66 0.63
CA VAL A 48 -2.06 15.35 1.18
C VAL A 48 -3.13 14.76 0.31
N PHE A 49 -2.90 13.54 -0.18
CA PHE A 49 -3.84 12.81 -1.00
C PHE A 49 -4.33 11.60 -0.23
N LEU A 50 -5.61 11.30 -0.34
CA LEU A 50 -6.22 10.12 0.27
C LEU A 50 -6.69 9.19 -0.84
N CYS A 51 -6.25 7.94 -0.79
CA CYS A 51 -6.80 6.87 -1.61
C CYS A 51 -7.38 5.81 -0.69
N GLU A 52 -8.68 5.57 -0.83
CA GLU A 52 -9.38 4.50 -0.12
C GLU A 52 -9.38 3.22 -0.96
N GLU A 53 -9.28 2.07 -0.30
CA GLU A 53 -9.33 0.75 -0.93
C GLU A 53 -10.76 0.35 -1.32
N ASP A 54 -11.76 0.71 -0.50
CA ASP A 54 -13.16 0.34 -0.71
C ASP A 54 -14.00 1.47 -1.35
N GLU A 55 -14.89 1.08 -2.26
CA GLU A 55 -15.90 1.96 -2.88
C GLU A 55 -16.87 2.61 -1.86
N ASN A 56 -16.94 2.08 -0.64
CA ASN A 56 -17.94 2.43 0.38
C ASN A 56 -17.67 3.72 1.17
N ASN A 57 -16.74 4.57 0.73
CA ASN A 57 -16.40 5.85 1.37
C ASN A 57 -16.17 5.68 2.88
N GLY A 58 -15.08 5.01 3.26
CA GLY A 58 -14.70 4.80 4.66
C GLY A 58 -14.63 6.12 5.42
N VAL A 59 -14.24 7.21 4.75
CA VAL A 59 -14.33 8.57 5.25
C VAL A 59 -15.65 9.27 4.92
N LEU A 60 -15.98 10.27 5.73
CA LEU A 60 -17.07 11.20 5.49
C LEU A 60 -16.49 12.49 4.89
N ALA A 61 -16.81 12.76 3.63
CA ALA A 61 -16.23 13.89 2.88
C ALA A 61 -16.49 15.23 3.59
N GLU A 62 -17.64 15.39 4.25
CA GLU A 62 -18.01 16.59 5.00
C GLU A 62 -17.22 16.81 6.30
N TYR A 63 -16.56 15.77 6.81
CA TYR A 63 -15.68 15.85 7.99
C TYR A 63 -14.19 15.78 7.62
N LEU A 64 -13.86 15.56 6.35
CA LEU A 64 -12.47 15.49 5.88
C LEU A 64 -11.86 16.90 5.85
N GLN A 65 -10.60 17.04 6.26
CA GLN A 65 -9.90 18.32 6.16
C GLN A 65 -9.87 18.82 4.71
N PRO A 66 -10.18 20.09 4.42
CA PRO A 66 -10.29 20.61 3.05
C PRO A 66 -9.01 20.49 2.20
N ILE A 67 -7.86 20.37 2.86
CA ILE A 67 -6.55 20.23 2.21
C ILE A 67 -6.25 18.79 1.76
N VAL A 68 -7.00 17.81 2.28
CA VAL A 68 -6.89 16.41 1.86
C VAL A 68 -7.65 16.24 0.57
N ARG A 69 -6.91 15.89 -0.49
CA ARG A 69 -7.49 15.61 -1.80
C ARG A 69 -7.86 14.14 -1.86
N LEU A 70 -9.16 13.86 -1.77
CA LEU A 70 -9.69 12.53 -2.02
C LEU A 70 -9.47 12.18 -3.50
N LEU A 71 -8.72 11.11 -3.72
CA LEU A 71 -8.53 10.53 -5.03
C LEU A 71 -9.78 9.70 -5.38
N PRO A 72 -10.13 9.55 -6.66
CA PRO A 72 -11.30 8.78 -7.06
C PRO A 72 -11.33 7.41 -6.36
N ALA A 73 -12.51 7.02 -5.87
CA ALA A 73 -12.74 5.64 -5.43
C ALA A 73 -12.31 4.67 -6.54
N ASP A 74 -11.79 3.52 -6.15
CA ASP A 74 -11.11 2.57 -7.03
C ASP A 74 -9.76 2.99 -7.62
N SER A 75 -9.16 4.14 -7.27
CA SER A 75 -7.82 4.46 -7.77
C SER A 75 -6.81 3.38 -7.38
N LEU A 76 -6.91 2.83 -6.16
CA LEU A 76 -6.11 1.67 -5.74
C LEU A 76 -6.52 0.41 -6.50
N THR A 77 -7.76 -0.08 -6.37
CA THR A 77 -8.22 -1.34 -6.98
C THR A 77 -8.15 -1.37 -8.52
N ARG A 78 -8.36 -0.24 -9.22
CA ARG A 78 -8.12 -0.10 -10.67
C ARG A 78 -6.63 -0.10 -10.99
N CYS A 79 -5.84 0.74 -10.33
CA CYS A 79 -4.41 0.85 -10.66
C CYS A 79 -3.65 -0.43 -10.29
N GLN A 80 -4.08 -1.17 -9.26
CA GLN A 80 -3.48 -2.47 -8.93
C GLN A 80 -3.59 -3.47 -10.10
N ARG A 81 -4.61 -3.35 -10.96
CA ARG A 81 -4.89 -4.27 -12.09
C ARG A 81 -4.29 -3.80 -13.43
N ASP A 82 -4.10 -2.51 -13.63
CA ASP A 82 -3.41 -1.95 -14.80
C ASP A 82 -2.13 -1.20 -14.41
N LEU A 83 -1.00 -1.80 -14.74
CA LEU A 83 0.32 -1.24 -14.43
C LEU A 83 0.58 0.11 -15.13
N GLY A 84 0.02 0.32 -16.32
CA GLY A 84 0.16 1.58 -17.06
C GLY A 84 -0.56 2.72 -16.35
N GLU A 85 -1.82 2.50 -15.96
CA GLU A 85 -2.59 3.47 -15.16
C GLU A 85 -1.94 3.72 -13.80
N PHE A 86 -1.45 2.67 -13.14
CA PHE A 86 -0.69 2.80 -11.89
C PHE A 86 0.56 3.67 -12.06
N LYS A 87 1.40 3.39 -13.05
CA LYS A 87 2.61 4.20 -13.29
C LYS A 87 2.26 5.65 -13.58
N ALA A 88 1.28 5.91 -14.46
CA ALA A 88 0.85 7.25 -14.80
C ALA A 88 0.33 8.00 -13.56
N PHE A 89 -0.52 7.36 -12.77
CA PHE A 89 -1.08 7.94 -11.55
C PHE A 89 0.01 8.42 -10.58
N TYR A 90 1.00 7.59 -10.29
CA TYR A 90 2.08 7.95 -9.36
C TYR A 90 3.08 8.94 -9.97
N GLN A 91 3.27 8.90 -11.30
CA GLN A 91 4.09 9.87 -12.02
C GLN A 91 3.45 11.26 -12.00
N ASP A 92 2.15 11.38 -12.24
CA ASP A 92 1.43 12.67 -12.25
C ASP A 92 1.42 13.33 -10.87
N HIS A 93 1.37 12.51 -9.82
CA HIS A 93 1.26 13.01 -8.45
C HIS A 93 2.59 13.22 -7.76
N HIS A 94 3.71 12.60 -8.18
CA HIS A 94 5.04 12.80 -7.60
C HIS A 94 5.08 12.63 -6.06
N PHE A 95 4.47 11.57 -5.53
CA PHE A 95 4.44 11.36 -4.08
C PHE A 95 5.84 11.17 -3.49
N GLY A 96 6.14 11.88 -2.40
CA GLY A 96 7.43 11.75 -1.69
C GLY A 96 7.40 10.78 -0.52
N ALA A 97 6.21 10.37 -0.06
CA ALA A 97 6.03 9.40 1.01
C ALA A 97 4.61 8.82 0.98
N ALA A 98 4.45 7.60 1.50
CA ALA A 98 3.17 6.94 1.72
C ALA A 98 2.97 6.57 3.20
N VAL A 99 1.72 6.66 3.66
CA VAL A 99 1.27 6.23 4.99
C VAL A 99 0.08 5.29 4.83
N PHE A 100 0.14 4.13 5.46
CA PHE A 100 -0.94 3.15 5.47
C PHE A 100 -1.80 3.32 6.73
N LEU A 101 -3.12 3.33 6.56
CA LEU A 101 -4.12 3.59 7.60
C LEU A 101 -5.20 2.48 7.59
N GLY A 102 -5.20 1.59 8.57
CA GLY A 102 -6.19 0.51 8.67
C GLY A 102 -6.21 -0.41 7.46
N TYR A 103 -5.05 -0.67 6.85
CA TYR A 103 -4.93 -1.52 5.67
C TYR A 103 -4.63 -2.96 6.12
N HIS A 104 -5.55 -3.89 5.85
CA HIS A 104 -5.47 -5.28 6.34
C HIS A 104 -5.12 -6.31 5.26
N GLY A 105 -4.88 -5.87 4.02
CA GLY A 105 -4.57 -6.76 2.90
C GLY A 105 -5.69 -7.77 2.59
N LEU A 106 -5.41 -8.64 1.63
CA LEU A 106 -6.23 -9.76 1.21
C LEU A 106 -6.03 -10.95 2.17
N LYS A 107 -6.94 -11.10 3.15
CA LYS A 107 -6.84 -12.10 4.25
C LYS A 107 -6.67 -13.56 3.79
N ASP A 108 -7.13 -13.92 2.58
CA ASP A 108 -7.02 -15.28 2.02
C ASP A 108 -5.92 -15.44 0.97
N LEU A 109 -5.05 -14.43 0.82
CA LEU A 109 -4.00 -14.44 -0.18
C LEU A 109 -2.84 -15.36 0.24
N LYS A 110 -2.57 -16.38 -0.58
CA LYS A 110 -1.37 -17.22 -0.45
C LYS A 110 -0.32 -16.80 -1.47
N LEU A 111 0.26 -15.63 -1.25
CA LEU A 111 1.33 -15.07 -2.07
C LEU A 111 2.63 -15.01 -1.29
N LEU A 112 3.71 -15.47 -1.91
CA LEU A 112 5.07 -15.30 -1.43
C LEU A 112 5.88 -14.53 -2.48
N VAL A 113 6.75 -13.63 -2.04
CA VAL A 113 7.80 -13.04 -2.89
C VAL A 113 9.15 -13.22 -2.20
N ASN A 114 10.12 -13.80 -2.90
CA ASN A 114 11.42 -14.22 -2.36
C ASN A 114 11.27 -15.05 -1.07
N GLY A 115 10.25 -15.91 -1.02
CA GLY A 115 9.93 -16.74 0.15
C GLY A 115 9.29 -16.01 1.33
N ILE A 116 9.03 -14.70 1.23
CA ILE A 116 8.36 -13.93 2.28
C ILE A 116 6.85 -13.92 2.00
N PRO A 117 6.00 -14.39 2.93
CA PRO A 117 4.55 -14.30 2.78
C PRO A 117 4.05 -12.85 2.83
N THR A 118 3.02 -12.54 2.04
CA THR A 118 2.31 -11.25 2.10
C THR A 118 0.81 -11.44 1.96
N THR A 119 0.05 -10.60 2.67
CA THR A 119 -1.39 -10.45 2.48
C THR A 119 -1.71 -9.43 1.39
N GLY A 120 -0.71 -8.80 0.77
CA GLY A 120 -0.89 -7.72 -0.20
C GLY A 120 -0.40 -6.36 0.32
N LEU A 121 -0.33 -6.18 1.65
CA LEU A 121 0.29 -5.01 2.28
C LEU A 121 1.77 -4.89 1.89
N GLY A 122 2.53 -5.96 2.11
CA GLY A 122 3.95 -6.04 1.73
C GLY A 122 4.15 -5.89 0.22
N LEU A 123 3.28 -6.52 -0.56
CA LEU A 123 3.27 -6.38 -2.01
C LEU A 123 3.10 -4.91 -2.42
N LEU A 124 2.14 -4.19 -1.82
CA LEU A 124 1.85 -2.78 -2.15
C LEU A 124 3.03 -1.89 -1.77
N ALA A 125 3.64 -2.14 -0.61
CA ALA A 125 4.83 -1.42 -0.16
C ALA A 125 5.99 -1.55 -1.16
N GLU A 126 6.28 -2.75 -1.66
CA GLU A 126 7.31 -2.95 -2.68
C GLU A 126 6.95 -2.35 -4.05
N THR A 127 5.67 -2.23 -4.36
CA THR A 127 5.22 -1.56 -5.59
C THR A 127 5.48 -0.07 -5.52
N LEU A 128 5.17 0.54 -4.38
CA LEU A 128 5.50 1.93 -4.08
C LEU A 128 7.02 2.15 -4.08
N ALA A 129 7.77 1.22 -3.49
CA ALA A 129 9.23 1.20 -3.51
C ALA A 129 9.80 1.24 -4.93
N ALA A 130 9.27 0.41 -5.82
CA ALA A 130 9.67 0.33 -7.22
C ALA A 130 9.37 1.62 -8.00
N LEU A 131 8.39 2.41 -7.55
CA LEU A 131 8.10 3.76 -8.06
C LEU A 131 8.87 4.88 -7.36
N GLY A 132 9.68 4.54 -6.36
CA GLY A 132 10.48 5.50 -5.60
C GLY A 132 9.75 6.14 -4.42
N VAL A 133 8.56 5.68 -4.07
CA VAL A 133 7.76 6.21 -2.96
C VAL A 133 7.95 5.34 -1.71
N PRO A 134 8.65 5.81 -0.66
CA PRO A 134 8.82 5.03 0.55
C PRO A 134 7.53 5.00 1.39
N VAL A 135 7.19 3.84 1.93
CA VAL A 135 6.19 3.75 3.00
C VAL A 135 6.86 4.14 4.32
N VAL A 136 6.39 5.22 4.95
CA VAL A 136 7.01 5.80 6.14
C VAL A 136 6.25 5.47 7.42
N ALA A 137 4.96 5.19 7.35
CA ALA A 137 4.20 4.77 8.52
C ALA A 137 3.10 3.78 8.14
N CYS A 138 2.81 2.87 9.07
CA CYS A 138 1.68 1.95 9.00
C CYS A 138 0.95 1.99 10.34
N LEU A 139 -0.31 2.41 10.30
CA LEU A 139 -1.20 2.47 11.46
C LEU A 139 -2.24 1.38 11.27
N GLY A 140 -2.29 0.39 12.16
CA GLY A 140 -3.12 -0.79 11.96
C GLY A 140 -3.33 -1.60 13.24
N ASP A 141 -3.83 -2.81 13.10
CA ASP A 141 -3.95 -3.77 14.19
C ASP A 141 -2.62 -4.48 14.49
N VAL A 142 -2.56 -5.19 15.63
CA VAL A 142 -1.37 -5.96 16.01
C VAL A 142 -1.06 -7.06 14.99
N ASP A 143 -2.07 -7.60 14.32
CA ASP A 143 -1.90 -8.68 13.34
C ASP A 143 -1.12 -8.18 12.10
N SER A 144 -1.29 -6.92 11.72
CA SER A 144 -0.52 -6.26 10.66
C SER A 144 0.95 -6.03 11.03
N TYR A 145 1.30 -6.03 12.32
CA TYR A 145 2.65 -5.72 12.79
C TYR A 145 3.70 -6.66 12.20
N GLU A 146 3.42 -7.97 12.20
CA GLU A 146 4.39 -8.95 11.72
C GLU A 146 4.71 -8.79 10.23
N GLU A 147 3.71 -8.47 9.41
CA GLU A 147 3.92 -8.21 7.99
C GLU A 147 4.68 -6.90 7.80
N VAL A 148 4.32 -5.84 8.53
CA VAL A 148 5.04 -4.56 8.49
C VAL A 148 6.52 -4.74 8.83
N GLN A 149 6.87 -5.53 9.84
CA GLN A 149 8.27 -5.76 10.18
C GLN A 149 9.05 -6.51 9.10
N LYS A 150 8.40 -7.43 8.38
CA LYS A 150 9.04 -8.20 7.29
C LYS A 150 9.25 -7.34 6.04
N TRP A 151 8.27 -6.51 5.68
CA TRP A 151 8.23 -5.80 4.40
C TRP A 151 8.63 -4.33 4.49
N MET A 152 8.45 -3.72 5.66
CA MET A 152 8.68 -2.30 5.92
C MET A 152 9.37 -2.11 7.29
N PRO A 153 10.52 -2.75 7.56
CA PRO A 153 11.19 -2.71 8.86
C PRO A 153 11.64 -1.30 9.28
N ARG A 154 11.64 -0.35 8.34
CA ARG A 154 11.96 1.06 8.58
C ARG A 154 10.72 1.95 8.64
N ALA A 155 9.50 1.43 8.44
CA ALA A 155 8.29 2.20 8.65
C ALA A 155 7.99 2.34 10.14
N ALA A 156 7.47 3.50 10.53
CA ALA A 156 6.95 3.65 11.89
C ALA A 156 5.65 2.84 11.98
N PHE A 157 5.50 2.05 13.04
CA PHE A 157 4.29 1.27 13.26
C PHE A 157 3.54 1.77 14.50
N LEU A 158 2.21 1.88 14.38
CA LEU A 158 1.34 2.21 15.48
C LEU A 158 0.14 1.26 15.50
N ALA A 159 -0.01 0.52 16.60
CA ALA A 159 -1.23 -0.22 16.88
C ALA A 159 -2.34 0.75 17.33
N ILE A 160 -3.37 0.94 16.51
CA ILE A 160 -4.43 1.95 16.74
C ILE A 160 -5.54 1.48 17.70
N HIS A 161 -5.61 0.19 18.00
CA HIS A 161 -6.63 -0.40 18.89
C HIS A 161 -6.17 -0.62 20.34
N ALA A 162 -5.02 -0.07 20.74
CA ALA A 162 -4.63 -0.05 22.15
C ALA A 162 -5.61 0.84 22.94
N ALA A 163 -5.94 0.47 24.18
CA ALA A 163 -6.95 1.11 25.05
C ALA A 163 -6.71 2.62 25.32
N ARG A 164 -6.98 3.47 24.33
CA ARG A 164 -6.80 4.93 24.33
C ARG A 164 -8.10 5.61 23.95
N SER A 165 -8.25 6.86 24.38
CA SER A 165 -9.29 7.72 23.84
C SER A 165 -9.00 8.06 22.36
N LEU A 166 -10.03 8.48 21.63
CA LEU A 166 -9.89 8.92 20.24
C LEU A 166 -8.97 10.15 20.12
N GLU A 167 -9.06 11.09 21.06
CA GLU A 167 -8.21 12.28 21.11
C GLU A 167 -6.72 11.92 21.29
N GLU A 168 -6.40 11.08 22.27
CA GLU A 168 -5.02 10.61 22.49
C GLU A 168 -4.50 9.83 21.28
N THR A 169 -5.37 9.03 20.64
CA THR A 169 -5.03 8.30 19.42
C THR A 169 -4.67 9.27 18.30
N ASN A 170 -5.50 10.29 18.06
CA ASN A 170 -5.27 11.31 17.04
C ASN A 170 -3.98 12.10 17.29
N GLN A 171 -3.67 12.44 18.54
CA GLN A 171 -2.42 13.12 18.88
C GLN A 171 -1.19 12.25 18.58
N VAL A 172 -1.22 10.97 18.98
CA VAL A 172 -0.11 10.05 18.72
C VAL A 172 0.07 9.82 17.22
N VAL A 173 -1.02 9.63 16.48
CA VAL A 173 -1.02 9.46 15.02
C VAL A 173 -0.35 10.66 14.34
N ARG A 174 -0.74 11.88 14.74
CA ARG A 174 -0.15 13.12 14.20
C ARG A 174 1.36 13.16 14.38
N GLU A 175 1.86 12.89 15.58
CA GLU A 175 3.30 12.97 15.86
C GLU A 175 4.10 11.83 15.20
N VAL A 176 3.52 10.62 15.14
CA VAL A 176 4.14 9.47 14.44
C VAL A 176 4.27 9.79 12.94
N VAL A 177 3.20 10.25 12.30
CA VAL A 177 3.22 10.58 10.87
C VAL A 177 4.17 11.74 10.59
N LYS A 178 4.13 12.80 11.40
CA LYS A 178 5.05 13.94 11.27
C LYS A 178 6.51 13.50 11.31
N SER A 179 6.89 12.72 12.32
CA SER A 179 8.27 12.26 12.51
C SER A 179 8.69 11.35 11.35
N ALA A 180 7.83 10.40 10.98
CA ALA A 180 8.08 9.48 9.88
C ALA A 180 8.26 10.17 8.52
N VAL A 181 7.47 11.21 8.24
CA VAL A 181 7.55 11.99 7.00
C VAL A 181 8.81 12.87 6.98
N LEU A 182 9.25 13.41 8.12
CA LEU A 182 10.52 14.15 8.22
C LEU A 182 11.72 13.23 7.94
N GLU A 183 11.70 12.01 8.45
CA GLU A 183 12.78 11.01 8.30
C GLU A 183 12.76 10.25 6.95
N ARG A 184 11.83 10.57 6.04
CA ARG A 184 11.58 9.79 4.82
C ARG A 184 12.83 9.60 3.94
N THR A 185 13.73 10.57 3.91
CA THR A 185 14.94 10.56 3.06
C THR A 185 15.97 9.54 3.53
N GLU A 186 15.92 9.12 4.80
CA GLU A 186 16.84 8.14 5.38
C GLU A 186 16.37 6.68 5.19
N ARG A 187 15.16 6.50 4.63
CA ARG A 187 14.50 5.21 4.53
C ARG A 187 14.78 4.57 3.17
N LYS A 188 15.22 3.30 3.20
CA LYS A 188 15.35 2.48 1.98
C LYS A 188 13.97 2.33 1.36
N ARG A 189 13.92 2.40 0.03
CA ARG A 189 12.67 2.43 -0.73
C ARG A 189 11.92 1.09 -0.63
N GLY A 190 12.63 -0.04 -0.59
CA GLY A 190 12.09 -1.40 -0.39
C GLY A 190 13.08 -2.32 0.32
N VAL A 191 12.66 -3.54 0.64
CA VAL A 191 13.45 -4.60 1.31
C VAL A 191 13.93 -5.69 0.37
N LEU A 192 13.24 -5.90 -0.76
CA LEU A 192 13.60 -6.95 -1.70
C LEU A 192 14.70 -6.51 -2.68
N SER A 193 15.40 -7.49 -3.24
CA SER A 193 16.37 -7.31 -4.31
C SER A 193 16.08 -8.32 -5.43
N PRO A 194 16.27 -7.93 -6.70
CA PRO A 194 16.05 -8.84 -7.81
C PRO A 194 17.13 -9.95 -7.85
N PRO A 195 16.83 -11.11 -8.47
CA PRO A 195 15.56 -11.45 -9.09
C PRO A 195 14.43 -11.62 -8.06
N PHE A 196 13.23 -11.17 -8.42
CA PHE A 196 12.03 -11.31 -7.61
C PHE A 196 11.34 -12.62 -7.98
N GLU A 197 11.27 -13.55 -7.05
CA GLU A 197 10.66 -14.86 -7.18
C GLU A 197 9.27 -14.84 -6.56
N PHE A 198 8.24 -15.08 -7.35
CA PHE A 198 6.87 -15.08 -6.90
C PHE A 198 6.30 -16.49 -6.85
N GLU A 199 5.52 -16.77 -5.82
CA GLU A 199 4.71 -17.97 -5.68
C GLU A 199 3.30 -17.57 -5.28
N TYR A 200 2.31 -17.87 -6.11
CA TYR A 200 0.90 -17.64 -5.80
C TYR A 200 0.13 -18.95 -5.80
N SER A 201 -0.45 -19.30 -4.66
CA SER A 201 -1.25 -20.52 -4.50
C SER A 201 -2.73 -20.20 -4.46
N LEU A 202 -3.53 -20.95 -5.20
CA LEU A 202 -4.98 -20.85 -5.14
C LEU A 202 -5.52 -21.54 -3.89
N THR A 203 -6.63 -21.02 -3.36
CA THR A 203 -7.34 -21.62 -2.23
C THR A 203 -8.30 -22.72 -2.66
N LYS A 204 -8.72 -22.72 -3.93
CA LYS A 204 -9.61 -23.74 -4.52
C LYS A 204 -8.92 -24.41 -5.72
N PRO A 205 -9.10 -25.74 -5.90
CA PRO A 205 -8.63 -26.42 -7.10
C PRO A 205 -9.27 -25.81 -8.35
N LEU A 206 -8.49 -25.70 -9.41
CA LEU A 206 -8.92 -25.13 -10.67
C LEU A 206 -8.86 -26.17 -11.78
N ASP A 207 -9.87 -26.15 -12.65
CA ASP A 207 -9.83 -26.93 -13.88
C ASP A 207 -9.09 -26.14 -14.96
N PHE A 208 -7.84 -26.54 -15.21
CA PHE A 208 -6.95 -25.90 -16.18
C PHE A 208 -7.27 -26.25 -17.64
N SER A 209 -8.23 -27.13 -17.91
CA SER A 209 -8.57 -27.56 -19.27
C SER A 209 -9.11 -26.43 -20.17
N THR A 210 -9.52 -25.30 -19.59
CA THR A 210 -10.22 -24.23 -20.31
C THR A 210 -9.44 -22.91 -20.43
N ARG A 211 -8.26 -22.78 -19.80
CA ARG A 211 -7.56 -21.48 -19.70
C ARG A 211 -6.04 -21.61 -19.88
N PRO A 212 -5.45 -21.13 -20.99
CA PRO A 212 -4.02 -21.22 -21.22
C PRO A 212 -3.22 -20.40 -20.20
N LEU A 213 -2.06 -20.92 -19.80
CA LEU A 213 -1.13 -20.25 -18.88
C LEU A 213 -0.54 -18.98 -19.52
N LEU A 214 -0.14 -18.04 -18.67
CA LEU A 214 0.64 -16.86 -19.08
C LEU A 214 2.05 -17.30 -19.48
N LEU A 215 2.67 -16.56 -20.41
CA LEU A 215 4.08 -16.74 -20.77
C LEU A 215 4.94 -16.59 -19.49
N ASP A 216 5.98 -17.41 -19.36
CA ASP A 216 6.95 -17.38 -18.24
C ASP A 216 6.38 -17.71 -16.84
N VAL A 217 5.18 -18.31 -16.77
CA VAL A 217 4.60 -18.82 -15.52
C VAL A 217 4.61 -20.34 -15.52
N THR A 218 5.23 -20.93 -14.49
CA THR A 218 5.21 -22.38 -14.25
C THR A 218 4.10 -22.72 -13.28
N LEU A 219 3.27 -23.71 -13.60
CA LEU A 219 2.25 -24.24 -12.70
C LEU A 219 2.74 -25.57 -12.10
N LYS A 220 2.68 -25.71 -10.77
CA LYS A 220 2.87 -26.99 -10.07
C LYS A 220 1.73 -27.18 -9.07
N GLY A 221 0.87 -28.16 -9.32
CA GLY A 221 -0.35 -28.34 -8.52
C GLY A 221 -1.28 -27.13 -8.63
N GLN A 222 -1.51 -26.44 -7.51
CA GLN A 222 -2.36 -25.24 -7.42
C GLN A 222 -1.55 -23.94 -7.32
N SER A 223 -0.23 -24.02 -7.50
CA SER A 223 0.70 -22.93 -7.27
C SER A 223 1.35 -22.48 -8.57
N PHE A 224 1.29 -21.18 -8.82
CA PHE A 224 1.92 -20.49 -9.93
C PHE A 224 3.26 -19.91 -9.48
N PHE A 225 4.29 -20.10 -10.30
CA PHE A 225 5.65 -19.63 -10.04
C PHE A 225 6.15 -18.81 -11.21
N TRP A 226 6.75 -17.66 -10.94
CA TRP A 226 7.43 -16.85 -11.94
C TRP A 226 8.57 -16.05 -11.30
N SER A 227 9.54 -15.61 -12.11
CA SER A 227 10.66 -14.79 -11.67
C SER A 227 10.87 -13.62 -12.62
N THR A 228 11.29 -12.47 -12.10
CA THR A 228 11.48 -11.25 -12.89
C THR A 228 12.53 -10.32 -12.26
N TRP A 229 13.16 -9.49 -13.07
CA TRP A 229 14.03 -8.40 -12.62
C TRP A 229 13.28 -7.08 -12.39
N ASP A 230 12.04 -6.99 -12.85
CA ASP A 230 11.15 -5.84 -12.65
C ASP A 230 10.00 -6.25 -11.71
N PHE A 231 10.01 -5.71 -10.49
CA PHE A 231 8.97 -5.98 -9.49
C PHE A 231 7.57 -5.63 -10.01
N LEU A 232 7.45 -4.54 -10.75
CA LEU A 232 6.17 -4.07 -11.29
C LEU A 232 5.62 -5.02 -12.36
N TYR A 233 6.50 -5.66 -13.14
CA TYR A 233 6.10 -6.74 -14.03
C TYR A 233 5.59 -7.96 -13.23
N GLY A 234 6.29 -8.33 -12.16
CA GLY A 234 5.88 -9.45 -11.30
C GLY A 234 4.52 -9.21 -10.64
N TRP A 235 4.30 -7.99 -10.14
CA TRP A 235 3.01 -7.50 -9.66
C TRP A 235 1.90 -7.64 -10.72
N LYS A 236 2.16 -7.21 -11.95
CA LYS A 236 1.20 -7.33 -13.07
C LYS A 236 0.85 -8.79 -13.35
N VAL A 237 1.83 -9.69 -13.34
CA VAL A 237 1.59 -11.13 -13.52
C VAL A 237 0.72 -11.68 -12.41
N PHE A 238 0.99 -11.31 -11.14
CA PHE A 238 0.14 -11.69 -10.00
C PHE A 238 -1.33 -11.31 -10.24
N TRP A 239 -1.63 -10.05 -10.56
CA TRP A 239 -3.02 -9.62 -10.77
C TRP A 239 -3.68 -10.25 -11.98
N ASN A 240 -2.93 -10.55 -13.05
CA ASN A 240 -3.45 -11.31 -14.18
C ASN A 240 -3.84 -12.74 -13.75
N ILE A 241 -3.05 -13.39 -12.89
CA ILE A 241 -3.39 -14.71 -12.38
C ILE A 241 -4.57 -14.59 -11.40
N HIS A 242 -4.51 -13.70 -10.43
CA HIS A 242 -5.54 -13.51 -9.41
C HIS A 242 -6.90 -13.15 -10.02
N SER A 243 -6.96 -12.26 -11.02
CA SER A 243 -8.22 -11.90 -11.70
C SER A 243 -8.78 -13.03 -12.57
N ARG A 244 -7.91 -13.84 -13.18
CA ARG A 244 -8.32 -14.96 -14.04
C ARG A 244 -8.66 -16.22 -13.25
N TYR A 245 -8.06 -16.44 -12.08
CA TYR A 245 -8.08 -17.73 -11.41
C TYR A 245 -8.43 -17.65 -9.92
N GLY A 246 -8.27 -16.49 -9.30
CA GLY A 246 -8.74 -16.25 -7.94
C GLY A 246 -10.25 -16.44 -7.86
N ALA A 247 -10.69 -17.24 -6.89
CA ALA A 247 -12.11 -17.44 -6.65
C ALA A 247 -12.76 -16.11 -6.24
N LYS A 248 -13.90 -15.78 -6.85
CA LYS A 248 -14.91 -14.92 -6.21
C LYS A 248 -15.61 -15.72 -5.12
#